data_AF-A0A3M6TJH4-F1
#
_entry.id   AF-A0A3M6TJH4-F1
#
_cell.length_a   1.000
_cell.length_b   1.000
_cell.length_c   1.000
_cell.angle_alpha   90.00
_cell.angle_beta   90.00
_cell.angle_gamma   90.00
#
_symmetry.space_group_name_H-M   'P 1'
#
loop_
_entity.id
_entity.type
_entity.pdbx_description
1 polymer ?
#
loop_
_entity_poly.entity_id
_entity_poly.type
_entity_poly.pdbx_seq_one_letter_code
_entity_poly.pdbx_strand_id
1 'polypeptide(L)'
;MEVGYFRTYIADRMKLFRETITQDVNEFLGAILEPLGMKYFMEEEYSLNDELVTKLRGCFKDLYWSLRVHLYLHLKELVMPPDTGRLLEMVGRWGDLSDDEMKMYMDSNHMIDPASKLLEMFSFVRETRLTKRGSEEHANGVFEIAKSWLGRLNPENIFLPDVLAIVEHMPSKRFFVGASIAVSDFLRPICLRNRIINLKEKLGGAVIHFCTLNDPIRHDLRFSYAFKTQGYDSLTPGLPCQNCKTLFQGDRSGRGEPTILGACAEYCAVNELLPEETTLKHSRNKRVNSKVEGNFKQCITLLKNYRDMSERCITTFENGNQNEMETLYLQVKYLFPTFGLRPEFNRCFSQDTEPVNNR
;
A
#
# COMPACT_ATOMS: atom_id res chain seq x y z
N MET A 1 -26.37 -13.99 -8.25
CA MET A 1 -25.56 -12.85 -7.76
C MET A 1 -24.13 -13.29 -7.42
N GLU A 2 -23.93 -14.43 -6.75
CA GLU A 2 -22.59 -14.91 -6.34
C GLU A 2 -21.69 -15.42 -7.49
N VAL A 3 -22.24 -16.09 -8.52
CA VAL A 3 -21.45 -16.59 -9.69
C VAL A 3 -20.89 -15.46 -10.56
N GLY A 4 -21.67 -14.41 -10.77
CA GLY A 4 -21.24 -13.24 -11.55
C GLY A 4 -20.10 -12.48 -10.86
N TYR A 5 -20.14 -12.41 -9.53
CA TYR A 5 -19.06 -11.84 -8.72
C TYR A 5 -17.79 -12.69 -8.79
N PHE A 6 -17.89 -14.01 -8.66
CA PHE A 6 -16.71 -14.90 -8.76
C PHE A 6 -16.00 -14.80 -10.11
N ARG A 7 -16.76 -14.80 -11.21
CA ARG A 7 -16.22 -14.59 -12.57
C ARG A 7 -15.48 -13.26 -12.65
N THR A 8 -16.20 -12.17 -12.38
CA THR A 8 -15.72 -10.79 -12.62
C THR A 8 -14.61 -10.34 -11.66
N TYR A 9 -14.66 -10.77 -10.38
CA TYR A 9 -13.81 -10.18 -9.34
C TYR A 9 -12.73 -11.12 -8.80
N ILE A 10 -12.80 -12.43 -9.05
CA ILE A 10 -11.78 -13.37 -8.55
C ILE A 10 -11.01 -13.98 -9.71
N ALA A 11 -11.68 -14.71 -10.60
CA ALA A 11 -11.00 -15.40 -11.68
C ALA A 11 -10.46 -14.45 -12.75
N ASP A 12 -11.27 -13.50 -13.22
CA ASP A 12 -10.84 -12.49 -14.20
C ASP A 12 -9.69 -11.65 -13.66
N ARG A 13 -9.74 -11.27 -12.36
CA ARG A 13 -8.65 -10.51 -11.73
C ARG A 13 -7.38 -11.34 -11.57
N MET A 14 -7.49 -12.63 -11.20
CA MET A 14 -6.33 -13.53 -11.13
C MET A 14 -5.64 -13.68 -12.49
N LYS A 15 -6.43 -13.84 -13.56
CA LYS A 15 -5.93 -13.88 -14.92
C LYS A 15 -5.29 -12.56 -15.32
N LEU A 16 -6.00 -11.45 -15.12
CA LEU A 16 -5.50 -10.11 -15.40
C LEU A 16 -4.16 -9.85 -14.70
N PHE A 17 -4.05 -10.14 -13.40
CA PHE A 17 -2.79 -9.92 -12.70
C PHE A 17 -1.66 -10.81 -13.23
N ARG A 18 -1.94 -12.06 -13.64
CA ARG A 18 -0.91 -12.90 -14.26
C ARG A 18 -0.43 -12.32 -15.59
N GLU A 19 -1.32 -11.68 -16.33
CA GLU A 19 -1.03 -11.08 -17.63
C GLU A 19 -0.36 -9.70 -17.50
N THR A 20 -0.72 -8.89 -16.49
CA THR A 20 -0.26 -7.50 -16.37
C THR A 20 0.91 -7.31 -15.41
N ILE A 21 1.18 -8.22 -14.47
CA ILE A 21 2.15 -7.95 -13.39
C ILE A 21 3.55 -7.59 -13.90
N THR A 22 4.02 -8.24 -14.96
CA THR A 22 5.34 -7.96 -15.54
C THR A 22 5.36 -6.57 -16.13
N GLN A 23 4.28 -6.18 -16.82
CA GLN A 23 4.13 -4.83 -17.37
C GLN A 23 4.08 -3.80 -16.24
N ASP A 24 3.25 -4.01 -15.22
CA ASP A 24 3.10 -3.08 -14.09
C ASP A 24 4.43 -2.88 -13.34
N VAL A 25 5.18 -3.96 -13.13
CA VAL A 25 6.50 -3.93 -12.49
C VAL A 25 7.54 -3.28 -13.40
N ASN A 26 7.58 -3.62 -14.70
CA ASN A 26 8.51 -3.00 -15.65
C ASN A 26 8.28 -1.49 -15.77
N GLU A 27 7.01 -1.07 -15.80
CA GLU A 27 6.66 0.33 -15.81
C GLU A 27 7.10 1.02 -14.52
N PHE A 28 6.86 0.41 -13.36
CA PHE A 28 7.32 0.97 -12.08
C PHE A 28 8.86 1.06 -12.01
N LEU A 29 9.56 0.04 -12.51
CA LEU A 29 11.01 0.01 -12.60
C LEU A 29 11.53 1.11 -13.53
N GLY A 30 11.08 1.16 -14.79
CA GLY A 30 11.61 2.07 -15.81
C GLY A 30 11.13 3.52 -15.69
N ALA A 31 9.87 3.75 -15.28
CA ALA A 31 9.32 5.10 -15.20
C ALA A 31 9.68 5.83 -13.90
N ILE A 32 9.94 5.07 -12.81
CA ILE A 32 10.21 5.61 -11.48
C ILE A 32 11.58 5.20 -10.95
N LEU A 33 11.81 3.92 -10.67
CA LEU A 33 12.98 3.52 -9.88
C LEU A 33 14.31 3.70 -10.61
N GLU A 34 14.36 3.40 -11.90
CA GLU A 34 15.55 3.59 -12.71
C GLU A 34 15.98 5.06 -12.79
N PRO A 35 15.11 5.99 -13.21
CA PRO A 35 15.44 7.42 -13.21
C PRO A 35 15.82 7.96 -11.82
N LEU A 36 15.16 7.50 -10.75
CA LEU A 36 15.49 7.91 -9.38
C LEU A 36 16.85 7.38 -8.94
N GLY A 37 17.17 6.13 -9.26
CA GLY A 37 18.46 5.53 -8.93
C GLY A 37 19.61 6.20 -9.67
N MET A 38 19.42 6.50 -10.95
CA MET A 38 20.38 7.28 -11.73
C MET A 38 20.60 8.66 -11.12
N LYS A 39 19.52 9.36 -10.80
CA LYS A 39 19.56 10.68 -10.17
C LYS A 39 20.31 10.71 -8.84
N TYR A 40 20.11 9.72 -7.97
CA TYR A 40 20.65 9.77 -6.60
C TYR A 40 22.00 9.07 -6.43
N PHE A 41 22.37 8.14 -7.32
CA PHE A 41 23.58 7.34 -7.15
C PHE A 41 24.58 7.46 -8.30
N MET A 42 24.22 8.07 -9.43
CA MET A 42 25.08 8.15 -10.61
C MET A 42 25.36 9.60 -11.04
N GLU A 43 24.47 10.55 -10.79
CA GLU A 43 24.67 11.95 -11.11
C GLU A 43 25.60 12.64 -10.08
N GLU A 44 26.76 13.13 -10.54
CA GLU A 44 27.78 13.80 -9.69
C GLU A 44 27.27 15.11 -9.04
N GLU A 45 26.21 15.71 -9.57
CA GLU A 45 25.61 16.94 -9.03
C GLU A 45 24.87 16.73 -7.70
N TYR A 46 24.52 15.49 -7.35
CA TYR A 46 23.90 15.15 -6.08
C TYR A 46 24.93 14.60 -5.10
N SER A 47 25.76 15.47 -4.52
CA SER A 47 26.60 15.10 -3.38
C SER A 47 25.73 14.90 -2.12
N LEU A 48 25.09 13.73 -2.01
CA LEU A 48 24.30 13.36 -0.86
C LEU A 48 25.21 13.02 0.31
N ASN A 49 24.81 13.39 1.52
CA ASN A 49 25.53 12.95 2.72
C ASN A 49 25.29 11.45 2.99
N ASP A 50 26.21 10.82 3.72
CA ASP A 50 26.18 9.37 3.99
C ASP A 50 24.89 8.90 4.68
N GLU A 51 24.31 9.73 5.56
CA GLU A 51 23.06 9.42 6.26
C GLU A 51 21.88 9.32 5.27
N LEU A 52 21.77 10.29 4.36
CA LEU A 52 20.75 10.29 3.32
C LEU A 52 20.96 9.14 2.35
N VAL A 53 22.21 8.88 1.93
CA VAL A 53 22.53 7.71 1.08
C VAL A 53 22.08 6.41 1.76
N THR A 54 22.34 6.25 3.06
CA THR A 54 21.92 5.06 3.82
C THR A 54 20.39 4.93 3.84
N LYS A 55 19.66 6.02 4.08
CA LYS A 55 18.19 6.05 4.05
C LYS A 55 17.62 5.70 2.67
N LEU A 56 18.21 6.24 1.60
CA LEU A 56 17.81 5.95 0.22
C LEU A 56 18.07 4.49 -0.14
N ARG A 57 19.26 3.96 0.17
CA ARG A 57 19.59 2.54 -0.01
C ARG A 57 18.57 1.63 0.69
N GLY A 58 18.18 1.97 1.93
CA GLY A 58 17.11 1.28 2.64
C GLY A 58 15.78 1.27 1.87
N CYS A 59 15.39 2.40 1.28
CA CYS A 59 14.16 2.49 0.47
C CYS A 59 14.24 1.62 -0.79
N PHE A 60 15.36 1.67 -1.53
CA PHE A 60 15.57 0.83 -2.72
C PHE A 60 15.57 -0.66 -2.38
N LYS A 61 16.17 -1.05 -1.24
CA LYS A 61 16.14 -2.43 -0.73
C LYS A 61 14.71 -2.90 -0.44
N ASP A 62 13.91 -2.10 0.24
CA ASP A 62 12.51 -2.44 0.53
C ASP A 62 11.67 -2.56 -0.76
N LEU A 63 11.88 -1.65 -1.72
CA LEU A 63 11.19 -1.65 -3.01
C LEU A 63 11.59 -2.86 -3.86
N TYR A 64 12.88 -3.19 -3.93
CA TYR A 64 13.40 -4.40 -4.58
C TYR A 64 12.64 -5.64 -4.09
N TRP A 65 12.61 -5.85 -2.79
CA TRP A 65 11.99 -7.04 -2.22
C TRP A 65 10.48 -7.08 -2.46
N SER A 66 9.81 -5.93 -2.34
CA SER A 66 8.37 -5.85 -2.62
C SER A 66 8.04 -6.23 -4.07
N LEU A 67 8.75 -5.64 -5.05
CA LEU A 67 8.52 -5.92 -6.47
C LEU A 67 8.88 -7.38 -6.83
N ARG A 68 9.98 -7.90 -6.26
CA ARG A 68 10.37 -9.30 -6.47
C ARG A 68 9.31 -10.28 -5.97
N VAL A 69 8.72 -10.01 -4.81
CA VAL A 69 7.63 -10.85 -4.27
C VAL A 69 6.42 -10.84 -5.19
N HIS A 70 6.04 -9.67 -5.71
CA HIS A 70 4.96 -9.56 -6.68
C HIS A 70 5.24 -10.43 -7.91
N LEU A 71 6.42 -10.30 -8.53
CA LEU A 71 6.79 -11.11 -9.69
C LEU A 71 6.80 -12.61 -9.39
N TYR A 72 7.43 -13.04 -8.30
CA TYR A 72 7.52 -14.45 -7.94
C TYR A 72 6.16 -15.11 -7.74
N LEU A 73 5.24 -14.43 -7.04
CA LEU A 73 3.92 -14.99 -6.75
C LEU A 73 3.06 -15.11 -8.00
N HIS A 74 3.21 -14.19 -8.96
CA HIS A 74 2.34 -14.12 -10.12
C HIS A 74 2.88 -14.84 -11.36
N LEU A 75 4.20 -14.86 -11.59
CA LEU A 75 4.80 -15.47 -12.79
C LEU A 75 5.04 -16.97 -12.68
N LYS A 76 5.13 -17.51 -11.45
CA LYS A 76 5.47 -18.92 -11.19
C LYS A 76 6.86 -19.35 -11.69
N GLU A 77 7.69 -18.42 -12.11
CA GLU A 77 9.06 -18.67 -12.56
C GLU A 77 10.05 -18.28 -11.46
N LEU A 78 11.05 -19.15 -11.25
CA LEU A 78 12.23 -18.82 -10.44
C LEU A 78 13.17 -17.84 -11.17
N VAL A 79 13.08 -17.82 -12.50
CA VAL A 79 13.87 -16.98 -13.39
C VAL A 79 12.96 -15.86 -13.89
N MET A 80 13.34 -14.62 -13.64
CA MET A 80 12.58 -13.47 -14.13
C MET A 80 12.81 -13.28 -15.63
N PRO A 81 11.86 -12.68 -16.37
CA PRO A 81 12.10 -12.24 -17.74
C PRO A 81 13.39 -11.42 -17.80
N PRO A 82 14.29 -11.63 -18.79
CA PRO A 82 15.64 -11.06 -18.77
C PRO A 82 15.71 -9.55 -18.55
N ASP A 83 14.82 -8.79 -19.18
CA ASP A 83 14.78 -7.33 -19.06
C ASP A 83 14.27 -6.89 -17.68
N THR A 84 13.21 -7.52 -17.17
CA THR A 84 12.67 -7.29 -15.82
C THR A 84 13.70 -7.64 -14.75
N GLY A 85 14.38 -8.79 -14.92
CA GLY A 85 15.42 -9.27 -14.01
C GLY A 85 16.58 -8.27 -13.93
N ARG A 86 17.07 -7.78 -15.07
CA ARG A 86 18.16 -6.79 -15.12
C ARG A 86 17.80 -5.49 -14.41
N LEU A 87 16.62 -4.93 -14.69
CA LEU A 87 16.17 -3.69 -14.04
C LEU A 87 16.00 -3.89 -12.53
N LEU A 88 15.45 -5.03 -12.12
CA LEU A 88 15.26 -5.34 -10.71
C LEU A 88 16.60 -5.57 -9.99
N GLU A 89 17.57 -6.25 -10.60
CA GLU A 89 18.93 -6.40 -10.07
C GLU A 89 19.62 -5.05 -9.86
N MET A 90 19.45 -4.12 -10.80
CA MET A 90 19.97 -2.75 -10.67
C MET A 90 19.36 -2.03 -9.45
N VAL A 91 18.05 -2.13 -9.25
CA VAL A 91 17.36 -1.62 -8.05
C VAL A 91 17.91 -2.28 -6.78
N GLY A 92 18.15 -3.59 -6.79
CA GLY A 92 18.74 -4.30 -5.66
C GLY A 92 20.15 -3.79 -5.32
N ARG A 93 20.99 -3.53 -6.33
CA ARG A 93 22.34 -2.97 -6.16
C ARG A 93 22.31 -1.55 -5.61
N TRP A 94 21.37 -0.70 -6.05
CA TRP A 94 21.14 0.60 -5.41
C TRP A 94 20.63 0.48 -3.98
N GLY A 95 20.00 -0.64 -3.63
CA GLY A 95 19.66 -1.00 -2.26
C GLY A 95 20.79 -1.64 -1.45
N ASP A 96 22.02 -1.66 -1.99
CA ASP A 96 23.20 -2.30 -1.40
C ASP A 96 23.06 -3.81 -1.17
N LEU A 97 22.27 -4.48 -2.01
CA LEU A 97 22.15 -5.94 -1.98
C LEU A 97 23.26 -6.59 -2.79
N SER A 98 23.92 -7.56 -2.19
CA SER A 98 24.82 -8.47 -2.88
C SER A 98 24.07 -9.44 -3.79
N ASP A 99 24.77 -10.01 -4.78
CA ASP A 99 24.20 -11.04 -5.67
C ASP A 99 23.70 -12.27 -4.89
N ASP A 100 24.28 -12.57 -3.73
CA ASP A 100 23.86 -13.70 -2.88
C ASP A 100 22.63 -13.36 -2.04
N GLU A 101 22.52 -12.16 -1.49
CA GLU A 101 21.28 -11.69 -0.87
C GLU A 101 20.14 -11.67 -1.88
N MET A 102 20.42 -11.22 -3.11
CA MET A 102 19.47 -11.27 -4.21
C MET A 102 19.11 -12.70 -4.66
N LYS A 103 19.70 -13.76 -4.11
CA LYS A 103 19.25 -15.15 -4.33
C LYS A 103 18.47 -15.74 -3.16
N MET A 104 18.41 -15.04 -2.01
CA MET A 104 17.74 -15.55 -0.81
C MET A 104 16.21 -15.67 -0.98
N TYR A 105 15.62 -16.53 -0.14
CA TYR A 105 14.16 -16.69 -0.03
C TYR A 105 13.51 -15.43 0.55
N MET A 106 12.33 -15.10 0.04
CA MET A 106 11.61 -13.90 0.44
C MET A 106 10.98 -14.06 1.82
N ASP A 107 11.27 -13.12 2.71
CA ASP A 107 10.58 -12.97 3.99
C ASP A 107 9.30 -12.14 3.83
N SER A 108 8.21 -12.61 4.43
CA SER A 108 6.96 -11.87 4.62
C SER A 108 7.12 -10.48 5.23
N ASN A 109 8.19 -10.23 5.99
CA ASN A 109 8.49 -8.92 6.56
C ASN A 109 8.89 -7.88 5.49
N HIS A 110 9.32 -8.30 4.29
CA HIS A 110 9.67 -7.39 3.21
C HIS A 110 8.46 -6.97 2.34
N MET A 111 7.27 -7.50 2.63
CA MET A 111 6.06 -7.19 1.88
C MET A 111 5.50 -5.84 2.34
N ILE A 112 5.90 -4.78 1.64
CA ILE A 112 5.50 -3.39 1.88
C ILE A 112 4.77 -2.83 0.66
N ASP A 113 4.02 -1.73 0.85
CA ASP A 113 3.43 -1.03 -0.29
C ASP A 113 4.42 -0.05 -0.92
N PRO A 114 4.70 -0.16 -2.24
CA PRO A 114 5.71 0.67 -2.90
C PRO A 114 5.42 2.17 -2.80
N ALA A 115 4.16 2.58 -2.91
CA ALA A 115 3.78 3.99 -2.90
C ALA A 115 4.15 4.70 -1.57
N SER A 116 3.90 4.09 -0.41
CA SER A 116 4.29 4.69 0.87
C SER A 116 5.81 4.73 1.05
N LYS A 117 6.53 3.76 0.51
CA LYS A 117 8.00 3.76 0.54
C LYS A 117 8.59 4.84 -0.37
N LEU A 118 7.96 5.12 -1.53
CA LEU A 118 8.30 6.28 -2.35
C LEU A 118 8.06 7.60 -1.60
N LEU A 119 6.94 7.74 -0.88
CA LEU A 119 6.69 8.94 -0.07
C LEU A 119 7.72 9.12 1.04
N GLU A 120 8.13 8.04 1.70
CA GLU A 120 9.21 8.06 2.70
C GLU A 120 10.54 8.53 2.08
N MET A 121 10.90 7.98 0.92
CA MET A 121 12.07 8.40 0.15
C MET A 121 12.02 9.89 -0.21
N PHE A 122 10.89 10.36 -0.75
CA PHE A 122 10.72 11.79 -1.10
C PHE A 122 10.75 12.68 0.14
N SER A 123 10.23 12.21 1.28
CA SER A 123 10.34 12.91 2.56
C SER A 123 11.79 13.11 2.97
N PHE A 124 12.66 12.10 2.81
CA PHE A 124 14.09 12.23 3.11
C PHE A 124 14.79 13.22 2.18
N VAL A 125 14.49 13.17 0.87
CA VAL A 125 15.12 14.06 -0.12
C VAL A 125 14.67 15.52 0.04
N ARG A 126 13.43 15.76 0.49
CA ARG A 126 12.91 17.11 0.72
C ARG A 126 13.34 17.72 2.05
N GLU A 127 13.85 16.92 2.97
CA GLU A 127 14.35 17.42 4.25
C GLU A 127 15.69 18.12 4.05
N THR A 128 15.73 19.42 4.31
CA THR A 128 16.93 20.23 4.21
C THR A 128 17.11 21.10 5.45
N ARG A 129 18.24 21.81 5.56
CA ARG A 129 18.45 22.78 6.65
C ARG A 129 17.40 23.90 6.68
N LEU A 130 16.87 24.27 5.51
CA LEU A 130 15.87 25.33 5.37
C LEU A 130 14.45 24.76 5.47
N THR A 131 14.23 23.59 4.91
CA THR A 131 12.92 22.93 4.81
C THR A 131 12.87 21.75 5.80
N LYS A 132 12.38 22.02 7.02
CA LYS A 132 12.31 21.01 8.09
C LYS A 132 11.19 19.99 7.82
N ARG A 133 11.45 18.70 8.08
CA ARG A 133 10.44 17.65 8.02
C ARG A 133 9.23 17.99 8.90
N GLY A 134 8.05 17.85 8.32
CA GLY A 134 6.79 18.17 8.99
C GLY A 134 6.34 19.63 8.88
N SER A 135 7.10 20.51 8.23
CA SER A 135 6.61 21.84 7.85
C SER A 135 5.66 21.77 6.64
N GLU A 136 4.87 22.83 6.42
CA GLU A 136 3.98 22.93 5.26
C GLU A 136 4.75 22.86 3.93
N GLU A 137 5.87 23.59 3.82
CA GLU A 137 6.74 23.58 2.65
C GLU A 137 7.33 22.19 2.38
N HIS A 138 7.71 21.46 3.45
CA HIS A 138 8.18 20.08 3.32
C HIS A 138 7.09 19.17 2.78
N ALA A 139 5.90 19.18 3.38
CA ALA A 139 4.78 18.33 2.96
C ALA A 139 4.32 18.63 1.53
N ASN A 140 4.20 19.90 1.16
CA ASN A 140 3.88 20.32 -0.20
C ASN A 140 4.96 19.86 -1.19
N GLY A 141 6.24 20.01 -0.83
CA GLY A 141 7.35 19.52 -1.66
C GLY A 141 7.34 17.99 -1.84
N VAL A 142 6.98 17.23 -0.81
CA VAL A 142 6.81 15.77 -0.91
C VAL A 142 5.64 15.42 -1.80
N PHE A 143 4.50 16.10 -1.63
CA PHE A 143 3.31 15.90 -2.44
C PHE A 143 3.57 16.18 -3.94
N GLU A 144 4.21 17.30 -4.27
CA GLU A 144 4.50 17.66 -5.66
C GLU A 144 5.46 16.67 -6.34
N ILE A 145 6.49 16.23 -5.62
CA ILE A 145 7.38 15.17 -6.13
C ILE A 145 6.61 13.86 -6.33
N ALA A 146 5.80 13.47 -5.35
CA ALA A 146 4.99 12.25 -5.43
C ALA A 146 4.03 12.28 -6.62
N LYS A 147 3.29 13.39 -6.79
CA LYS A 147 2.43 13.65 -7.95
C LYS A 147 3.20 13.50 -9.25
N SER A 148 4.36 14.14 -9.37
CA SER A 148 5.17 14.13 -10.60
C SER A 148 5.66 12.73 -10.97
N TRP A 149 6.11 11.92 -9.99
CA TRP A 149 6.63 10.57 -10.26
C TRP A 149 5.52 9.55 -10.44
N LEU A 150 4.50 9.55 -9.58
CA LEU A 150 3.37 8.63 -9.68
C LEU A 150 2.53 8.91 -10.94
N GLY A 151 2.45 10.17 -11.37
CA GLY A 151 1.78 10.55 -12.62
C GLY A 151 2.45 10.02 -13.90
N ARG A 152 3.63 9.38 -13.80
CA ARG A 152 4.28 8.70 -14.93
C ARG A 152 3.77 7.28 -15.17
N LEU A 153 3.08 6.70 -14.19
CA LEU A 153 2.52 5.36 -14.32
C LEU A 153 1.19 5.41 -15.06
N ASN A 154 0.89 4.34 -15.77
CA ASN A 154 -0.42 4.10 -16.36
C ASN A 154 -1.49 4.15 -15.25
N PRO A 155 -2.65 4.79 -15.49
CA PRO A 155 -3.77 4.79 -14.56
C PRO A 155 -4.24 3.39 -14.13
N GLU A 156 -3.94 2.34 -14.88
CA GLU A 156 -4.30 0.96 -14.53
C GLU A 156 -3.22 0.24 -13.70
N ASN A 157 -2.03 0.82 -13.57
CA ASN A 157 -0.91 0.23 -12.84
C ASN A 157 -1.27 -0.01 -11.37
N ILE A 158 -1.00 -1.22 -10.88
CA ILE A 158 -1.42 -1.68 -9.55
C ILE A 158 -0.67 -1.00 -8.39
N PHE A 159 0.48 -0.40 -8.67
CA PHE A 159 1.31 0.31 -7.69
C PHE A 159 0.99 1.80 -7.59
N LEU A 160 0.04 2.28 -8.41
CA LEU A 160 -0.46 3.65 -8.37
C LEU A 160 -1.59 3.78 -7.33
N PRO A 161 -1.39 4.52 -6.22
CA PRO A 161 -2.41 4.67 -5.18
C PRO A 161 -3.67 5.36 -5.69
N ASP A 162 -4.83 5.09 -5.11
CA ASP A 162 -6.05 5.80 -5.50
C ASP A 162 -6.11 7.22 -4.94
N VAL A 163 -5.50 7.43 -3.75
CA VAL A 163 -5.54 8.69 -3.00
C VAL A 163 -4.17 9.03 -2.42
N LEU A 164 -3.78 10.29 -2.58
CA LEU A 164 -2.76 10.96 -1.76
C LEU A 164 -3.46 11.90 -0.78
N ALA A 165 -3.00 11.91 0.47
CA ALA A 165 -3.56 12.76 1.51
C ALA A 165 -2.46 13.61 2.17
N ILE A 166 -2.73 14.91 2.34
CA ILE A 166 -1.99 15.78 3.26
C ILE A 166 -2.80 15.90 4.54
N VAL A 167 -2.17 15.61 5.67
CA VAL A 167 -2.77 15.72 7.00
C VAL A 167 -2.04 16.81 7.79
N GLU A 168 -2.80 17.79 8.26
CA GLU A 168 -2.35 18.89 9.12
C GLU A 168 -2.81 18.63 10.55
N HIS A 169 -1.91 18.81 11.52
CA HIS A 169 -2.26 19.04 12.92
C HIS A 169 -2.33 20.55 13.17
N MET A 170 -3.55 21.07 13.32
CA MET A 170 -3.86 22.51 13.30
C MET A 170 -3.09 23.34 14.36
N PRO A 171 -3.03 22.93 15.65
CA PRO A 171 -2.30 23.66 16.69
C PRO A 171 -0.79 23.74 16.46
N SER A 172 -0.16 22.63 16.07
CA SER A 172 1.30 22.59 15.92
C SER A 172 1.79 22.98 14.54
N LYS A 173 0.87 23.19 13.58
CA LYS A 173 1.19 23.45 12.17
C LYS A 173 2.20 22.44 11.61
N ARG A 174 1.95 21.15 11.91
CA ARG A 174 2.72 20.04 11.35
C ARG A 174 1.93 19.35 10.26
N PHE A 175 2.62 18.96 9.20
CA PHE A 175 2.02 18.46 7.96
C PHE A 175 2.75 17.20 7.51
N PHE A 176 2.00 16.17 7.11
CA PHE A 176 2.58 14.96 6.52
C PHE A 176 1.73 14.44 5.37
N VAL A 177 2.40 13.78 4.43
CA VAL A 177 1.78 13.18 3.25
C VAL A 177 1.67 11.68 3.46
N GLY A 178 0.55 11.09 3.04
CA GLY A 178 0.37 9.65 3.00
C GLY A 178 -0.35 9.19 1.73
N ALA A 179 -0.30 7.90 1.46
CA ALA A 179 -0.88 7.28 0.28
C ALA A 179 -1.75 6.08 0.65
N SER A 180 -2.86 5.92 -0.06
CA SER A 180 -3.65 4.70 0.02
C SER A 180 -2.80 3.49 -0.39
N ILE A 181 -3.07 2.30 0.13
CA ILE A 181 -2.27 1.13 -0.22
C ILE A 181 -2.40 0.77 -1.71
N ALA A 182 -1.28 0.57 -2.39
CA ALA A 182 -1.22 0.28 -3.83
C ALA A 182 -0.33 -0.95 -4.09
N VAL A 183 -0.95 -2.11 -4.12
CA VAL A 183 -0.34 -3.43 -4.31
C VAL A 183 -1.35 -4.38 -4.93
N SER A 184 -0.91 -5.55 -5.41
CA SER A 184 -1.83 -6.60 -5.86
C SER A 184 -2.77 -7.02 -4.73
N ASP A 185 -4.01 -7.41 -5.04
CA ASP A 185 -4.98 -7.75 -3.98
C ASP A 185 -4.55 -8.94 -3.11
N PHE A 186 -3.65 -9.78 -3.64
CA PHE A 186 -3.11 -10.94 -2.93
C PHE A 186 -2.07 -10.58 -1.89
N LEU A 187 -1.25 -9.58 -2.20
CA LEU A 187 -0.25 -9.05 -1.27
C LEU A 187 -0.84 -7.98 -0.35
N ARG A 188 -1.98 -7.40 -0.72
CA ARG A 188 -2.67 -6.40 0.09
C ARG A 188 -2.87 -6.83 1.56
N PRO A 189 -3.38 -8.03 1.90
CA PRO A 189 -3.48 -8.50 3.29
C PRO A 189 -2.19 -8.38 4.13
N ILE A 190 -1.09 -8.89 3.59
CA ILE A 190 0.18 -8.93 4.31
C ILE A 190 0.86 -7.55 4.31
N CYS A 191 0.76 -6.79 3.22
CA CYS A 191 1.24 -5.41 3.15
C CYS A 191 0.47 -4.51 4.14
N LEU A 192 -0.85 -4.64 4.23
CA LEU A 192 -1.67 -3.95 5.24
C LEU A 192 -1.25 -4.32 6.65
N ARG A 193 -1.03 -5.62 6.90
CA ARG A 193 -0.53 -6.09 8.20
C ARG A 193 0.80 -5.46 8.54
N ASN A 194 1.75 -5.45 7.62
CA ASN A 194 3.07 -4.86 7.83
C ASN A 194 2.99 -3.35 8.03
N ARG A 195 2.13 -2.66 7.27
CA ARG A 195 1.84 -1.23 7.50
C ARG A 195 1.32 -1.01 8.93
N ILE A 196 0.30 -1.76 9.35
CA ILE A 196 -0.36 -1.60 10.65
C ILE A 196 0.61 -1.89 11.81
N ILE A 197 1.40 -2.96 11.74
CA ILE A 197 2.31 -3.30 12.85
C ILE A 197 3.45 -2.27 13.01
N ASN A 198 3.77 -1.52 11.96
CA ASN A 198 4.77 -0.46 12.00
C ASN A 198 4.20 0.89 12.45
N LEU A 199 2.87 1.02 12.62
CA LEU A 199 2.28 2.19 13.24
C LEU A 199 2.62 2.24 14.74
N LYS A 200 2.70 3.45 15.28
CA LYS A 200 2.72 3.77 16.70
C LYS A 200 1.58 3.05 17.43
N GLU A 201 1.86 2.49 18.59
CA GLU A 201 0.99 1.54 19.30
C GLU A 201 -0.46 2.01 19.45
N LYS A 202 -0.71 3.29 19.78
CA LYS A 202 -2.07 3.84 19.90
C LYS A 202 -2.83 3.78 18.58
N LEU A 203 -2.21 4.22 17.49
CA LEU A 203 -2.83 4.23 16.17
C LEU A 203 -3.00 2.82 15.64
N GLY A 204 -1.95 2.01 15.70
CA GLY A 204 -2.01 0.60 15.31
C GLY A 204 -3.08 -0.17 16.08
N GLY A 205 -3.18 0.07 17.39
CA GLY A 205 -4.22 -0.51 18.24
C GLY A 205 -5.63 -0.05 17.85
N ALA A 206 -5.81 1.25 17.58
CA ALA A 206 -7.09 1.80 17.12
C ALA A 206 -7.53 1.21 15.78
N VAL A 207 -6.59 1.06 14.82
CA VAL A 207 -6.84 0.42 13.52
C VAL A 207 -7.21 -1.05 13.69
N ILE A 208 -6.43 -1.81 14.47
CA ILE A 208 -6.69 -3.25 14.68
C ILE A 208 -8.02 -3.49 15.37
N HIS A 209 -8.39 -2.67 16.35
CA HIS A 209 -9.64 -2.83 17.09
C HIS A 209 -10.82 -2.11 16.43
N PHE A 210 -10.58 -1.39 15.34
CA PHE A 210 -11.54 -0.51 14.69
C PHE A 210 -12.29 0.37 15.71
N CYS A 211 -11.52 1.08 16.51
CA CYS A 211 -12.05 2.00 17.50
C CYS A 211 -11.47 3.40 17.28
N THR A 212 -12.11 4.38 17.90
CA THR A 212 -11.66 5.76 17.83
C THR A 212 -10.27 5.88 18.46
N LEU A 213 -9.38 6.60 17.79
CA LEU A 213 -8.04 6.90 18.28
C LEU A 213 -8.15 7.55 19.66
N ASN A 214 -7.45 7.00 20.65
CA ASN A 214 -7.42 7.53 22.00
C ASN A 214 -6.25 8.51 22.16
N ASP A 215 -6.30 9.60 21.40
CA ASP A 215 -5.32 10.68 21.46
C ASP A 215 -6.01 12.03 21.16
N PRO A 216 -5.75 13.09 21.94
CA PRO A 216 -6.36 14.41 21.72
C PRO A 216 -6.14 14.96 20.32
N ILE A 217 -5.01 14.62 19.67
CA ILE A 217 -4.63 15.11 18.34
C ILE A 217 -5.75 14.95 17.31
N ARG A 218 -6.57 13.90 17.46
CA ARG A 218 -7.64 13.53 16.52
C ARG A 218 -8.66 14.66 16.27
N HIS A 219 -8.87 15.52 17.27
CA HIS A 219 -9.82 16.63 17.21
C HIS A 219 -9.30 17.82 16.39
N ASP A 220 -8.00 17.83 16.14
CA ASP A 220 -7.26 18.94 15.56
C ASP A 220 -6.66 18.60 14.19
N LEU A 221 -7.13 17.50 13.58
CA LEU A 221 -6.68 17.04 12.27
C LEU A 221 -7.49 17.68 11.15
N ARG A 222 -6.80 18.22 10.15
CA ARG A 222 -7.38 18.63 8.88
C ARG A 222 -6.80 17.80 7.75
N PHE A 223 -7.68 17.42 6.81
CA PHE A 223 -7.33 16.53 5.71
C PHE A 223 -7.55 17.22 4.36
N SER A 224 -6.59 17.03 3.45
CA SER A 224 -6.69 17.44 2.05
C SER A 224 -6.31 16.26 1.16
N TYR A 225 -7.05 16.07 0.07
CA TYR A 225 -6.97 14.86 -0.76
C TYR A 225 -6.72 15.19 -2.22
N ALA A 226 -5.89 14.37 -2.86
CA ALA A 226 -5.75 14.33 -4.31
C ALA A 226 -6.05 12.92 -4.80
N PHE A 227 -6.80 12.82 -5.89
CA PHE A 227 -7.31 11.55 -6.41
C PHE A 227 -6.61 11.18 -7.71
N LYS A 228 -6.31 9.89 -7.85
CA LYS A 228 -5.74 9.29 -9.05
C LYS A 228 -6.58 9.57 -10.31
N THR A 229 -7.91 9.54 -10.18
CA THR A 229 -8.85 9.85 -11.28
C THR A 229 -8.70 11.27 -11.83
N GLN A 230 -8.06 12.16 -11.07
CA GLN A 230 -7.74 13.53 -11.46
C GLN A 230 -6.24 13.72 -11.73
N GLY A 231 -5.46 12.64 -11.89
CA GLY A 231 -4.00 12.73 -12.02
C GLY A 231 -3.31 13.36 -10.81
N TYR A 232 -3.99 13.40 -9.66
CA TYR A 232 -3.62 14.18 -8.47
C TYR A 232 -3.48 15.69 -8.71
N ASP A 233 -4.16 16.24 -9.73
CA ASP A 233 -3.98 17.64 -10.12
C ASP A 233 -4.52 18.66 -9.13
N SER A 234 -5.46 18.26 -8.28
CA SER A 234 -6.05 19.14 -7.30
C SER A 234 -6.00 18.54 -5.90
N LEU A 235 -5.60 19.36 -4.93
CA LEU A 235 -5.81 19.10 -3.52
C LEU A 235 -7.15 19.72 -3.11
N THR A 236 -8.05 18.87 -2.65
CA THR A 236 -9.37 19.26 -2.19
C THR A 236 -9.45 19.08 -0.68
N PRO A 237 -9.81 20.13 0.08
CA PRO A 237 -10.22 19.96 1.47
C PRO A 237 -11.41 19.01 1.51
N GLY A 238 -11.32 17.98 2.32
CA GLY A 238 -12.33 16.93 2.33
C GLY A 238 -12.53 16.33 3.70
N LEU A 239 -13.61 15.57 3.83
CA LEU A 239 -13.79 14.71 4.98
C LEU A 239 -13.11 13.35 4.73
N PRO A 240 -12.54 12.74 5.77
CA PRO A 240 -12.01 11.39 5.67
C PRO A 240 -13.04 10.37 5.20
N CYS A 241 -12.56 9.24 4.67
CA CYS A 241 -13.41 8.09 4.42
C CYS A 241 -14.09 7.61 5.73
N GLN A 242 -15.15 6.80 5.65
CA GLN A 242 -15.93 6.44 6.84
C GLN A 242 -15.10 5.70 7.92
N ASN A 243 -14.10 4.91 7.53
CA ASN A 243 -13.16 4.29 8.47
C ASN A 243 -12.36 5.36 9.22
N CYS A 244 -11.79 6.32 8.50
CA CYS A 244 -11.03 7.42 9.07
C CYS A 244 -11.91 8.39 9.89
N LYS A 245 -13.19 8.59 9.52
CA LYS A 245 -14.17 9.29 10.36
C LYS A 245 -14.42 8.57 11.69
N THR A 246 -14.60 7.24 11.64
CA THR A 246 -14.76 6.42 12.85
C THR A 246 -13.53 6.51 13.76
N LEU A 247 -12.34 6.47 13.17
CA LEU A 247 -11.07 6.50 13.89
C LEU A 247 -10.73 7.90 14.43
N PHE A 248 -10.83 8.94 13.63
CA PHE A 248 -10.34 10.28 13.98
C PHE A 248 -11.43 11.20 14.51
N GLN A 249 -12.69 11.01 14.11
CA GLN A 249 -13.81 11.86 14.53
C GLN A 249 -14.77 11.16 15.49
N GLY A 250 -14.64 9.84 15.68
CA GLY A 250 -15.58 9.04 16.48
C GLY A 250 -16.95 8.88 15.82
N ASP A 251 -17.08 9.28 14.56
CA ASP A 251 -18.32 9.25 13.81
C ASP A 251 -18.62 7.82 13.32
N ARG A 252 -19.66 7.22 13.91
CA ARG A 252 -20.18 5.89 13.58
C ARG A 252 -21.51 5.96 12.82
N SER A 253 -21.92 7.15 12.39
CA SER A 253 -23.24 7.38 11.77
C SER A 253 -23.35 6.85 10.34
N GLY A 254 -22.22 6.68 9.65
CA GLY A 254 -22.21 6.12 8.32
C GLY A 254 -22.49 4.62 8.31
N ARG A 255 -23.25 4.16 7.31
CA ARG A 255 -23.11 2.77 6.83
C ARG A 255 -21.72 2.72 6.22
N GLY A 256 -20.73 2.30 6.99
CA GLY A 256 -19.35 2.17 6.51
C GLY A 256 -19.38 1.57 5.13
N GLU A 257 -19.01 2.35 4.11
CA GLU A 257 -18.60 1.72 2.87
C GLU A 257 -17.56 0.68 3.25
N PRO A 258 -17.65 -0.50 2.67
CA PRO A 258 -16.88 -1.64 3.12
C PRO A 258 -15.42 -1.49 2.71
N THR A 259 -14.73 -0.61 3.42
CA THR A 259 -13.39 -0.13 3.14
C THR A 259 -12.43 -0.89 4.02
N ILE A 260 -11.22 -1.14 3.50
CA ILE A 260 -10.25 -2.01 4.16
C ILE A 260 -9.49 -1.24 5.23
N LEU A 261 -9.49 -1.74 6.47
CA LEU A 261 -8.74 -1.16 7.57
C LEU A 261 -7.25 -1.26 7.27
N GLY A 262 -6.55 -0.13 7.37
CA GLY A 262 -5.12 -0.02 7.10
C GLY A 262 -4.80 0.57 5.73
N ALA A 263 -5.76 0.55 4.81
CA ALA A 263 -5.55 0.97 3.42
C ALA A 263 -5.58 2.48 3.21
N CYS A 264 -6.07 3.23 4.20
CA CYS A 264 -6.34 4.65 4.09
C CYS A 264 -5.06 5.47 3.98
N ALA A 265 -5.10 6.54 3.17
CA ALA A 265 -3.96 7.42 2.91
C ALA A 265 -3.51 8.19 4.16
N GLU A 266 -4.43 8.43 5.08
CA GLU A 266 -4.23 9.23 6.28
C GLU A 266 -3.36 8.54 7.33
N TYR A 267 -3.30 7.21 7.35
CA TYR A 267 -2.72 6.49 8.49
C TYR A 267 -1.22 6.74 8.67
N CYS A 268 -0.44 6.68 7.59
CA CYS A 268 1.00 6.96 7.65
C CYS A 268 1.25 8.43 8.03
N ALA A 269 0.47 9.38 7.50
CA ALA A 269 0.61 10.80 7.84
C ALA A 269 0.23 11.10 9.30
N VAL A 270 -0.87 10.53 9.81
CA VAL A 270 -1.27 10.68 11.22
C VAL A 270 -0.24 10.04 12.15
N ASN A 271 0.36 8.92 11.76
CA ASN A 271 1.43 8.28 12.53
C ASN A 271 2.63 9.21 12.79
N GLU A 272 3.00 10.02 11.80
CA GLU A 272 4.09 11.00 11.93
C GLU A 272 3.74 12.19 12.84
N LEU A 273 2.44 12.52 12.94
CA LEU A 273 1.94 13.60 13.78
C LEU A 273 1.85 13.21 15.26
N LEU A 274 1.67 11.92 15.56
CA LEU A 274 1.57 11.42 16.93
C LEU A 274 2.90 11.59 17.70
N PRO A 275 2.85 11.71 19.04
CA PRO A 275 4.04 11.66 19.88
C PRO A 275 4.84 10.39 19.66
N GLU A 276 6.16 10.45 19.91
CA GLU A 276 7.01 9.26 19.81
C GLU A 276 6.61 8.20 20.83
N GLU A 277 6.44 6.97 20.36
CA GLU A 277 6.11 5.79 21.15
C GLU A 277 6.58 4.53 20.42
N THR A 278 6.54 3.39 21.11
CA THR A 278 6.84 2.10 20.47
C THR A 278 5.83 1.79 19.37
N THR A 279 6.28 1.11 18.32
CA THR A 279 5.36 0.60 17.30
C THR A 279 4.58 -0.59 17.82
N LEU A 280 3.45 -0.87 17.19
CA LEU A 280 2.57 -1.99 17.51
C LEU A 280 3.30 -3.35 17.43
N LYS A 281 4.30 -3.48 16.55
CA LYS A 281 5.20 -4.63 16.43
C LYS A 281 5.87 -5.00 17.75
N HIS A 282 6.18 -3.99 18.57
CA HIS A 282 6.84 -4.14 19.87
C HIS A 282 5.88 -3.96 21.05
N SER A 283 4.56 -3.95 20.80
CA SER A 283 3.55 -3.81 21.84
C SER A 283 3.65 -4.95 22.87
N ARG A 284 3.47 -4.60 24.14
CA ARG A 284 3.36 -5.57 25.24
C ARG A 284 1.91 -5.95 25.53
N ASN A 285 0.94 -5.39 24.79
CA ASN A 285 -0.47 -5.65 24.99
C ASN A 285 -0.86 -7.03 24.46
N LYS A 286 -1.14 -7.97 25.37
CA LYS A 286 -1.50 -9.35 25.02
C LYS A 286 -2.70 -9.47 24.06
N ARG A 287 -3.71 -8.59 24.18
CA ARG A 287 -4.91 -8.63 23.32
C ARG A 287 -4.62 -8.12 21.91
N VAL A 288 -3.77 -7.11 21.78
CA VAL A 288 -3.29 -6.61 20.49
C VAL A 288 -2.45 -7.69 19.82
N ASN A 289 -1.48 -8.26 20.56
CA ASN A 289 -0.56 -9.26 20.04
C ASN A 289 -1.28 -10.52 19.56
N SER A 290 -2.30 -10.99 20.30
CA SER A 290 -3.09 -12.15 19.85
C SER A 290 -3.86 -11.87 18.56
N LYS A 291 -4.37 -10.65 18.35
CA LYS A 291 -5.07 -10.26 17.12
C LYS A 291 -4.11 -10.07 15.95
N VAL A 292 -2.95 -9.45 16.18
CA VAL A 292 -1.86 -9.33 15.19
C VAL A 292 -1.41 -10.72 14.72
N GLU A 293 -1.20 -11.64 15.66
CA GLU A 293 -0.77 -13.01 15.38
C GLU A 293 -1.85 -13.80 14.62
N GLY A 294 -3.12 -13.66 15.02
CA GLY A 294 -4.24 -14.26 14.30
C GLY A 294 -4.32 -13.78 12.84
N ASN A 295 -4.19 -12.47 12.61
CA ASN A 295 -4.16 -11.90 11.27
C ASN A 295 -2.92 -12.38 10.48
N PHE A 296 -1.76 -12.46 11.11
CA PHE A 296 -0.54 -12.96 10.46
C PHE A 296 -0.70 -14.41 9.99
N LYS A 297 -1.26 -15.29 10.82
CA LYS A 297 -1.55 -16.67 10.43
C LYS A 297 -2.49 -16.74 9.23
N GLN A 298 -3.52 -15.90 9.18
CA GLN A 298 -4.42 -15.81 8.02
C GLN A 298 -3.67 -15.36 6.76
N CYS A 299 -2.89 -14.27 6.84
CA CYS A 299 -2.09 -13.78 5.71
C CYS A 299 -1.11 -14.83 5.19
N ILE A 300 -0.39 -15.52 6.08
CA ILE A 300 0.57 -16.55 5.68
C ILE A 300 -0.13 -17.76 5.05
N THR A 301 -1.28 -18.19 5.59
CA THR A 301 -2.08 -19.26 4.97
C THR A 301 -2.53 -18.87 3.57
N LEU A 302 -3.00 -17.63 3.38
CA LEU A 302 -3.35 -17.10 2.06
C LEU A 302 -2.15 -17.13 1.12
N LEU A 303 -0.99 -16.61 1.54
CA LEU A 303 0.23 -16.56 0.74
C LEU A 303 0.72 -17.96 0.33
N LYS A 304 0.73 -18.92 1.27
CA LYS A 304 1.17 -20.29 1.02
C LYS A 304 0.26 -21.02 0.03
N ASN A 305 -1.05 -20.80 0.14
CA ASN A 305 -2.04 -21.48 -0.70
C ASN A 305 -2.33 -20.73 -2.00
N TYR A 306 -1.86 -19.49 -2.15
CA TYR A 306 -2.23 -18.60 -3.25
C TYR A 306 -1.99 -19.24 -4.62
N ARG A 307 -0.83 -19.86 -4.83
CA ARG A 307 -0.48 -20.47 -6.11
C ARG A 307 -1.47 -21.56 -6.53
N ASP A 308 -1.79 -22.47 -5.61
CA ASP A 308 -2.74 -23.57 -5.85
C ASP A 308 -4.14 -23.01 -6.14
N MET A 309 -4.59 -22.06 -5.31
CA MET A 309 -5.91 -21.45 -5.46
C MET A 309 -6.04 -20.66 -6.75
N SER A 310 -5.02 -19.89 -7.12
CA SER A 310 -5.02 -19.10 -8.36
C SER A 310 -5.11 -20.01 -9.57
N GLU A 311 -4.41 -21.14 -9.58
CA GLU A 311 -4.49 -22.09 -10.69
C GLU A 311 -5.88 -22.71 -10.79
N ARG A 312 -6.40 -23.19 -9.66
CA ARG A 312 -7.75 -23.74 -9.61
C ARG A 312 -8.80 -22.72 -10.09
N CYS A 313 -8.66 -21.45 -9.71
CA CYS A 313 -9.58 -20.40 -10.15
C CYS A 313 -9.51 -20.16 -11.66
N ILE A 314 -8.30 -20.09 -12.22
CA ILE A 314 -8.11 -19.86 -13.66
C ILE A 314 -8.63 -21.06 -14.45
N THR A 315 -8.23 -22.29 -14.10
CA THR A 315 -8.66 -23.50 -14.79
C THR A 315 -10.17 -23.70 -14.71
N THR A 316 -10.77 -23.54 -13.53
CA THR A 316 -12.22 -23.67 -13.37
C THR A 316 -12.95 -22.58 -14.17
N PHE A 317 -12.42 -21.35 -14.21
CA PHE A 317 -12.97 -20.26 -15.02
C PHE A 317 -12.95 -20.56 -16.52
N GLU A 318 -11.81 -21.01 -17.04
CA GLU A 318 -11.63 -21.37 -18.45
C GLU A 318 -12.51 -22.56 -18.87
N ASN A 319 -12.70 -23.52 -17.97
CA ASN A 319 -13.58 -24.67 -18.19
C ASN A 319 -15.08 -24.31 -18.17
N GLY A 320 -15.43 -23.12 -17.68
CA GLY A 320 -16.82 -22.65 -17.65
C GLY A 320 -17.75 -23.38 -16.66
N ASN A 321 -17.22 -24.25 -15.79
CA ASN A 321 -18.02 -25.04 -14.85
C ASN A 321 -18.51 -24.20 -13.66
N GLN A 322 -19.78 -23.78 -13.70
CA GLN A 322 -20.37 -22.90 -12.68
C GLN A 322 -20.41 -23.50 -11.27
N ASN A 323 -20.65 -24.80 -11.13
CA ASN A 323 -20.74 -25.45 -9.81
C ASN A 323 -19.36 -25.54 -9.13
N GLU A 324 -18.32 -25.79 -9.91
CA GLU A 324 -16.94 -25.73 -9.42
C GLU A 324 -16.53 -24.30 -9.07
N MET A 325 -16.96 -23.31 -9.87
CA MET A 325 -16.73 -21.89 -9.57
C MET A 325 -17.36 -21.48 -8.25
N GLU A 326 -18.63 -21.86 -7.98
CA GLU A 326 -19.28 -21.59 -6.69
C GLU A 326 -18.57 -22.30 -5.54
N THR A 327 -18.19 -23.57 -5.73
CA THR A 327 -17.47 -24.32 -4.70
C THR A 327 -16.14 -23.66 -4.36
N LEU A 328 -15.40 -23.22 -5.38
CA LEU A 328 -14.12 -22.56 -5.20
C LEU A 328 -14.28 -21.16 -4.61
N TYR A 329 -15.32 -20.40 -5.02
CA TYR A 329 -15.70 -19.13 -4.39
C TYR A 329 -15.89 -19.29 -2.88
N LEU A 330 -16.67 -20.28 -2.47
CA LEU A 330 -16.93 -20.55 -1.05
C LEU A 330 -15.66 -20.91 -0.28
N GLN A 331 -14.66 -21.52 -0.93
CA GLN A 331 -13.36 -21.82 -0.33
C GLN A 331 -12.48 -20.57 -0.19
N VAL A 332 -12.46 -19.70 -1.20
CA VAL A 332 -11.53 -18.55 -1.23
C VAL A 332 -12.10 -17.29 -0.58
N LYS A 333 -13.42 -17.10 -0.54
CA LYS A 333 -14.07 -15.88 -0.02
C LYS A 333 -13.76 -15.59 1.44
N TYR A 334 -13.38 -16.62 2.21
CA TYR A 334 -12.99 -16.50 3.62
C TYR A 334 -11.48 -16.36 3.85
N LEU A 335 -10.67 -16.41 2.80
CA LEU A 335 -9.20 -16.29 2.89
C LEU A 335 -8.70 -14.87 2.64
N PHE A 336 -9.44 -14.08 1.88
CA PHE A 336 -9.17 -12.66 1.67
C PHE A 336 -9.68 -11.71 2.78
N PRO A 337 -10.67 -12.04 3.64
CA PRO A 337 -11.00 -11.21 4.78
C PRO A 337 -9.81 -11.12 5.72
N THR A 338 -9.19 -9.95 5.76
CA THR A 338 -8.11 -9.65 6.69
C THR A 338 -8.57 -8.48 7.55
N PHE A 339 -8.26 -8.49 8.84
CA PHE A 339 -8.74 -7.49 9.80
C PHE A 339 -10.27 -7.46 10.01
N GLY A 340 -10.97 -8.57 9.74
CA GLY A 340 -12.40 -8.69 10.00
C GLY A 340 -13.30 -8.03 8.95
N LEU A 341 -12.76 -7.69 7.78
CA LEU A 341 -13.49 -7.06 6.68
C LEU A 341 -13.63 -8.01 5.52
N ARG A 342 -14.79 -8.05 4.88
CA ARG A 342 -15.00 -8.94 3.74
C ARG A 342 -14.28 -8.39 2.49
N PRO A 343 -13.64 -9.28 1.71
CA PRO A 343 -13.00 -8.96 0.45
C PRO A 343 -13.98 -8.68 -0.68
N GLU A 344 -15.28 -8.92 -0.45
CA GLU A 344 -16.44 -8.61 -1.31
C GLU A 344 -16.52 -7.13 -1.74
N PHE A 345 -15.56 -6.33 -1.28
CA PHE A 345 -15.59 -4.87 -1.25
C PHE A 345 -14.24 -4.24 -1.68
N ASN A 346 -13.35 -5.05 -2.28
CA ASN A 346 -11.92 -4.77 -2.48
C ASN A 346 -11.55 -3.62 -3.44
N ARG A 347 -12.48 -2.82 -3.96
CA ARG A 347 -12.16 -1.68 -4.86
C ARG A 347 -13.16 -0.50 -4.83
N CYS A 348 -13.96 -0.34 -3.78
CA CYS A 348 -14.78 0.86 -3.65
C CYS A 348 -14.03 1.94 -2.85
N PHE A 349 -13.15 2.67 -3.53
CA PHE A 349 -12.94 4.09 -3.22
C PHE A 349 -13.62 4.86 -4.35
N SER A 350 -14.88 5.25 -4.10
CA SER A 350 -15.70 6.12 -4.97
C SER A 350 -15.73 5.75 -6.46
N GLN A 351 -16.51 4.75 -6.82
CA GLN A 351 -17.21 4.73 -8.11
C GLN A 351 -18.65 4.33 -7.82
N ASP A 352 -19.49 5.34 -7.62
CA ASP A 352 -20.94 5.35 -7.88
C ASP A 352 -21.48 6.74 -7.50
N THR A 353 -21.13 7.75 -8.30
CA THR A 353 -22.08 8.85 -8.54
C THR A 353 -22.69 8.60 -9.90
N GLU A 354 -23.82 7.90 -9.92
CA GLU A 354 -24.76 7.94 -11.02
C GLU A 354 -26.19 8.16 -10.51
N PRO A 355 -27.07 8.71 -11.35
CA PRO A 355 -27.82 9.91 -11.04
C PRO A 355 -29.05 9.62 -10.17
N VAL A 356 -29.38 10.59 -9.33
CA VAL A 356 -30.73 10.70 -8.75
C VAL A 356 -31.71 10.85 -9.91
N ASN A 357 -32.35 9.75 -10.30
CA ASN A 357 -33.58 9.76 -11.07
C ASN A 357 -34.75 9.38 -10.15
N ASN A 358 -35.48 10.44 -9.80
CA ASN A 358 -36.81 10.58 -9.21
C ASN A 358 -37.63 9.31 -8.91
N ARG A 359 -38.14 9.28 -7.67
CA ARG A 359 -39.58 9.30 -7.43
C ARG A 359 -39.93 10.34 -6.37
#